data_AF-A0AAD7RQA1-F1
#
_entry.id   AF-A0AAD7RQA1-F1
#
_cell.length_a   1.000
_cell.length_b   1.000
_cell.length_c   1.000
_cell.angle_alpha   90.00
_cell.angle_beta   90.00
_cell.angle_gamma   90.00
#
_symmetry.space_group_name_H-M   'P 1'
#
loop_
_entity.id
_entity.type
_entity.pdbx_description
1 polymer ?
#
loop_
_entity_poly.entity_id
_entity_poly.type
_entity_poly.pdbx_seq_one_letter_code
_entity_poly.pdbx_strand_id
1 'polypeptide(L)'
;MYMDAVKQKKLPNPGTASYDTIEAAQADPLIIAKLQFFLAISRTFSPFLTNYQTDEPVLPFLAKDLSELLKSLLQRFIKGELLQDATPLKLTKIDVAHETNRVSYRNVDIGMGDVIVQQFQSFLSLEARDERFLSFQPLKERLDVFLHSALSKSYPELSKFSQSLLLLSHGQATVERGFSINKEVETCNILEKSVEALRLICDKVCVCGGVLKVPLTKELMASVASARSQYRIYLEDERKKKQSATQGLKRKAVQEEMEDLKTKRLVLTEVCHSLQRDADQLAEQAEGKSGSLMAQLITKSNSLRRRCKEKQNELAQTETLLDSKSNMLRHMS
;
A
#
# COMPACT_ATOMS: atom_id res chain seq x y z
N MET A 1 -31.42 -34.45 8.57
CA MET A 1 -31.82 -33.03 8.53
C MET A 1 -32.97 -32.85 7.54
N TYR A 2 -33.67 -31.70 7.56
CA TYR A 2 -34.83 -31.39 6.70
C TYR A 2 -34.63 -31.75 5.22
N MET A 3 -33.45 -31.44 4.64
CA MET A 3 -33.15 -31.79 3.24
C MET A 3 -33.10 -33.29 2.98
N ASP A 4 -32.60 -34.10 3.92
CA ASP A 4 -32.61 -35.56 3.78
C ASP A 4 -34.04 -36.10 3.82
N ALA A 5 -34.92 -35.49 4.62
CA ALA A 5 -36.34 -35.83 4.65
C ALA A 5 -37.08 -35.42 3.37
N VAL A 6 -36.71 -34.28 2.76
CA VAL A 6 -37.22 -33.87 1.44
C VAL A 6 -36.69 -34.81 0.33
N LYS A 7 -35.40 -35.15 0.33
CA LYS A 7 -34.80 -36.13 -0.60
C LYS A 7 -35.40 -37.54 -0.45
N GLN A 8 -35.75 -37.94 0.77
CA GLN A 8 -36.46 -39.20 1.07
C GLN A 8 -37.98 -39.12 0.83
N LYS A 9 -38.49 -38.01 0.27
CA LYS A 9 -39.92 -37.76 0.02
C LYS A 9 -40.83 -37.83 1.27
N LYS A 10 -40.25 -37.66 2.46
CA LYS A 10 -40.99 -37.58 3.74
C LYS A 10 -41.58 -36.18 3.97
N LEU A 11 -41.04 -35.16 3.32
CA LEU A 11 -41.51 -33.78 3.37
C LEU A 11 -41.59 -33.19 1.95
N PRO A 12 -42.53 -32.27 1.69
CA PRO A 12 -42.62 -31.59 0.39
C PRO A 12 -41.42 -30.66 0.16
N ASN A 13 -40.96 -30.57 -1.10
CA ASN A 13 -39.94 -29.59 -1.47
C ASN A 13 -40.57 -28.18 -1.41
N PRO A 14 -39.98 -27.24 -0.66
CA PRO A 14 -40.51 -25.88 -0.52
C PRO A 14 -40.39 -25.03 -1.80
N GLY A 15 -39.57 -25.41 -2.78
CA GLY A 15 -39.44 -24.72 -4.07
C GLY A 15 -38.92 -23.28 -3.98
N THR A 16 -38.12 -22.98 -2.95
CA THR A 16 -37.59 -21.63 -2.71
C THR A 16 -36.12 -21.52 -3.14
N ALA A 17 -35.71 -20.35 -3.60
CA ALA A 17 -34.30 -20.09 -3.96
C ALA A 17 -33.32 -20.38 -2.81
N SER A 18 -33.75 -20.17 -1.55
CA SER A 18 -32.96 -20.52 -0.37
C SER A 18 -32.75 -22.03 -0.24
N TYR A 19 -33.77 -22.85 -0.54
CA TYR A 19 -33.63 -24.29 -0.56
C TYR A 19 -32.62 -24.74 -1.63
N ASP A 20 -32.75 -24.22 -2.85
CA ASP A 20 -31.85 -24.55 -3.96
C ASP A 20 -30.39 -24.17 -3.65
N THR A 21 -30.19 -23.02 -2.99
CA THR A 21 -28.86 -22.55 -2.56
C THR A 21 -28.22 -23.49 -1.54
N ILE A 22 -28.99 -23.96 -0.54
CA ILE A 22 -28.49 -24.89 0.46
C ILE A 22 -28.25 -26.27 -0.16
N GLU A 23 -29.07 -26.69 -1.12
CA GLU A 23 -28.91 -27.97 -1.81
C GLU A 23 -27.62 -27.99 -2.64
N ALA A 24 -27.36 -26.92 -3.39
CA ALA A 24 -26.12 -26.73 -4.12
C ALA A 24 -24.90 -26.67 -3.19
N ALA A 25 -25.00 -25.98 -2.05
CA ALA A 25 -23.94 -25.90 -1.06
C ALA A 25 -23.63 -27.26 -0.41
N GLN A 26 -24.65 -28.09 -0.15
CA GLN A 26 -24.48 -29.45 0.39
C GLN A 26 -23.77 -30.38 -0.62
N ALA A 27 -23.96 -30.13 -1.92
CA ALA A 27 -23.32 -30.88 -3.00
C ALA A 27 -21.87 -30.44 -3.29
N ASP A 28 -21.43 -29.28 -2.80
CA ASP A 28 -20.10 -28.72 -3.08
C ASP A 28 -19.03 -29.32 -2.14
N PRO A 29 -18.05 -30.10 -2.66
CA PRO A 29 -17.01 -30.70 -1.84
C PRO A 29 -16.06 -29.68 -1.21
N LEU A 30 -16.04 -28.44 -1.72
CA LEU A 30 -15.19 -27.35 -1.23
C LEU A 30 -15.95 -26.36 -0.35
N ILE A 31 -17.23 -26.61 -0.03
CA ILE A 31 -18.06 -25.65 0.72
C ILE A 31 -17.42 -25.29 2.06
N ILE A 32 -16.84 -26.26 2.76
CA ILE A 32 -16.16 -26.03 4.03
C ILE A 32 -15.00 -25.05 3.81
N ALA A 33 -14.11 -25.32 2.85
CA ALA A 33 -12.98 -24.44 2.54
C ALA A 33 -13.42 -23.02 2.12
N LYS A 34 -14.51 -22.90 1.36
CA LYS A 34 -15.09 -21.59 0.99
C LYS A 34 -15.61 -20.83 2.20
N LEU A 35 -16.31 -21.50 3.11
CA LEU A 35 -16.80 -20.89 4.35
C LEU A 35 -15.64 -20.47 5.27
N GLN A 36 -14.54 -21.25 5.31
CA GLN A 36 -13.34 -20.86 6.06
C GLN A 36 -12.64 -19.65 5.49
N PHE A 37 -12.46 -19.64 4.18
CA PHE A 37 -11.89 -18.50 3.49
C PHE A 37 -12.75 -17.24 3.70
N PHE A 38 -14.08 -17.38 3.62
CA PHE A 38 -15.01 -16.30 3.89
C PHE A 38 -14.88 -15.74 5.31
N LEU A 39 -14.79 -16.61 6.32
CA LEU A 39 -14.55 -16.18 7.70
C LEU A 39 -13.20 -15.48 7.87
N ALA A 40 -12.15 -16.02 7.27
CA ALA A 40 -10.81 -15.44 7.37
C ALA A 40 -10.83 -14.01 6.78
N ILE A 41 -11.52 -13.84 5.65
CA ILE A 41 -11.81 -12.52 5.08
C ILE A 41 -12.64 -11.69 6.05
N SER A 42 -13.74 -12.20 6.59
CA SER A 42 -14.63 -11.42 7.45
C SER A 42 -13.91 -10.86 8.67
N ARG A 43 -13.05 -11.66 9.33
CA ARG A 43 -12.19 -11.21 10.44
C ARG A 43 -11.19 -10.13 10.01
N THR A 44 -10.69 -10.21 8.77
CA THR A 44 -9.80 -9.17 8.22
C THR A 44 -10.55 -7.87 7.98
N PHE A 45 -11.83 -7.96 7.55
CA PHE A 45 -12.69 -6.81 7.32
C PHE A 45 -13.29 -6.23 8.61
N SER A 46 -13.47 -7.01 9.69
CA SER A 46 -14.17 -6.54 10.89
C SER A 46 -13.59 -5.26 11.49
N PRO A 47 -12.27 -5.11 11.73
CA PRO A 47 -11.71 -3.87 12.28
C PRO A 47 -11.95 -2.67 11.36
N PHE A 48 -11.80 -2.88 10.05
CA PHE A 48 -12.06 -1.86 9.05
C PHE A 48 -13.54 -1.45 9.08
N LEU A 49 -14.46 -2.40 8.96
CA LEU A 49 -15.90 -2.11 9.00
C LEU A 49 -16.31 -1.43 10.32
N THR A 50 -15.83 -1.90 11.47
CA THR A 50 -16.12 -1.28 12.77
C THR A 50 -15.62 0.17 12.82
N ASN A 51 -14.43 0.46 12.31
CA ASN A 51 -13.88 1.83 12.32
C ASN A 51 -14.68 2.76 11.39
N TYR A 52 -15.10 2.27 10.22
CA TYR A 52 -15.82 3.05 9.20
C TYR A 52 -17.35 3.03 9.34
N GLN A 53 -17.89 2.28 10.31
CA GLN A 53 -19.31 2.29 10.71
C GLN A 53 -19.53 3.11 11.98
N THR A 54 -18.86 4.26 12.07
CA THR A 54 -18.99 5.21 13.18
C THR A 54 -19.35 6.60 12.64
N ASP A 55 -19.89 7.45 13.52
CA ASP A 55 -20.09 8.89 13.22
C ASP A 55 -18.79 9.70 13.40
N GLU A 56 -17.67 9.04 13.66
CA GLU A 56 -16.36 9.68 13.78
C GLU A 56 -15.80 10.04 12.39
N PRO A 57 -15.03 11.13 12.28
CA PRO A 57 -14.52 11.65 11.02
C PRO A 57 -13.30 10.84 10.52
N VAL A 58 -13.52 9.55 10.26
CA VAL A 58 -12.48 8.57 9.90
C VAL A 58 -12.13 8.53 8.42
N LEU A 59 -12.93 9.21 7.58
CA LEU A 59 -12.76 9.26 6.13
C LEU A 59 -11.36 9.69 5.63
N PRO A 60 -10.64 10.66 6.25
CA PRO A 60 -9.26 10.99 5.90
C PRO A 60 -8.32 9.78 5.85
N PHE A 61 -8.58 8.75 6.66
CA PHE A 61 -7.76 7.57 6.76
C PHE A 61 -8.15 6.47 5.74
N LEU A 62 -9.25 6.65 5.00
CA LEU A 62 -9.88 5.61 4.17
C LEU A 62 -8.92 5.04 3.12
N ALA A 63 -8.21 5.89 2.39
CA ALA A 63 -7.31 5.43 1.32
C ALA A 63 -6.14 4.60 1.87
N LYS A 64 -5.61 5.00 3.02
CA LYS A 64 -4.54 4.29 3.71
C LYS A 64 -5.06 2.95 4.24
N ASP A 65 -6.16 2.96 4.97
CA ASP A 65 -6.71 1.77 5.62
C ASP A 65 -7.24 0.75 4.60
N LEU A 66 -7.83 1.20 3.48
CA LEU A 66 -8.19 0.33 2.35
C LEU A 66 -6.96 -0.32 1.73
N SER A 67 -5.84 0.41 1.64
CA SER A 67 -4.59 -0.14 1.10
C SER A 67 -4.00 -1.19 2.04
N GLU A 68 -4.06 -0.97 3.35
CA GLU A 68 -3.63 -1.93 4.37
C GLU A 68 -4.54 -3.17 4.40
N LEU A 69 -5.86 -2.99 4.28
CA LEU A 69 -6.83 -4.07 4.15
C LEU A 69 -6.56 -4.91 2.90
N LEU A 70 -6.37 -4.26 1.75
CA LEU A 70 -6.08 -4.95 0.48
C LEU A 70 -4.76 -5.72 0.55
N LYS A 71 -3.70 -5.14 1.14
CA LYS A 71 -2.43 -5.85 1.41
C LYS A 71 -2.66 -7.08 2.28
N SER A 72 -3.46 -6.95 3.32
CA SER A 72 -3.78 -8.03 4.27
C SER A 72 -4.58 -9.18 3.64
N LEU A 73 -5.35 -8.90 2.60
CA LEU A 73 -6.04 -9.92 1.80
C LEU A 73 -5.08 -10.59 0.81
N LEU A 74 -4.31 -9.78 0.07
CA LEU A 74 -3.41 -10.28 -0.98
C LEU A 74 -2.29 -11.15 -0.40
N GLN A 75 -1.75 -10.83 0.77
CA GLN A 75 -0.66 -11.62 1.40
C GLN A 75 -1.03 -13.09 1.68
N ARG A 76 -2.32 -13.43 1.69
CA ARG A 76 -2.81 -14.80 1.91
C ARG A 76 -2.50 -15.73 0.74
N PHE A 77 -2.38 -15.18 -0.47
CA PHE A 77 -2.18 -15.95 -1.70
C PHE A 77 -1.13 -15.35 -2.65
N ILE A 78 -0.61 -14.15 -2.39
CA ILE A 78 0.44 -13.46 -3.17
C ILE A 78 1.73 -13.37 -2.36
N LYS A 79 2.87 -13.56 -3.02
CA LYS A 79 4.21 -13.46 -2.41
C LYS A 79 4.42 -12.08 -1.78
N GLY A 80 4.94 -12.06 -0.54
CA GLY A 80 5.19 -10.83 0.21
C GLY A 80 6.13 -9.84 -0.48
N GLU A 81 7.08 -10.33 -1.28
CA GLU A 81 8.01 -9.52 -2.09
C GLU A 81 7.29 -8.54 -3.05
N LEU A 82 6.10 -8.93 -3.54
CA LEU A 82 5.31 -8.10 -4.45
C LEU A 82 4.47 -7.04 -3.73
N LEU A 83 4.23 -7.25 -2.43
CA LEU A 83 3.40 -6.40 -1.59
C LEU A 83 4.23 -5.39 -0.77
N GLN A 84 5.50 -5.71 -0.53
CA GLN A 84 6.45 -4.82 0.13
C GLN A 84 6.61 -3.52 -0.69
N ASP A 85 6.47 -2.38 0.00
CA ASP A 85 6.54 -1.03 -0.59
C ASP A 85 5.59 -0.76 -1.76
N ALA A 86 4.56 -1.60 -1.93
CA ALA A 86 3.56 -1.39 -2.97
C ALA A 86 2.69 -0.16 -2.65
N THR A 87 2.63 0.75 -3.62
CA THR A 87 1.72 1.91 -3.59
C THR A 87 0.27 1.44 -3.82
N PRO A 88 -0.74 2.23 -3.40
CA PRO A 88 -2.15 1.88 -3.62
C PRO A 88 -2.47 1.55 -5.09
N LEU A 89 -1.91 2.31 -6.02
CA LEU A 89 -2.09 2.11 -7.47
C LEU A 89 -1.32 0.88 -8.00
N LYS A 90 -0.25 0.46 -7.34
CA LYS A 90 0.46 -0.79 -7.70
C LYS A 90 -0.34 -2.00 -7.21
N LEU A 91 -0.94 -1.94 -6.03
CA LEU A 91 -1.77 -3.02 -5.48
C LEU A 91 -2.95 -3.38 -6.39
N THR A 92 -3.60 -2.39 -7.00
CA THR A 92 -4.74 -2.62 -7.90
C THR A 92 -4.36 -3.23 -9.24
N LYS A 93 -3.07 -3.23 -9.59
CA LYS A 93 -2.53 -3.76 -10.84
C LYS A 93 -1.82 -5.12 -10.68
N ILE A 94 -1.78 -5.67 -9.46
CA ILE A 94 -1.19 -6.98 -9.24
C ILE A 94 -2.05 -8.03 -9.93
N ASP A 95 -1.42 -8.76 -10.85
CA ASP A 95 -2.06 -9.91 -11.47
C ASP A 95 -2.08 -11.10 -10.50
N VAL A 96 -3.27 -11.38 -9.97
CA VAL A 96 -3.55 -12.50 -9.06
C VAL A 96 -3.72 -13.84 -9.79
N ALA A 97 -3.87 -13.82 -11.12
CA ALA A 97 -3.98 -15.01 -11.95
C ALA A 97 -2.61 -15.64 -12.23
N HIS A 98 -1.56 -14.81 -12.27
CA HIS A 98 -0.23 -15.22 -12.65
C HIS A 98 0.45 -16.12 -11.58
N GLU A 99 0.78 -17.36 -11.96
CA GLU A 99 1.28 -18.39 -11.03
C GLU A 99 2.58 -18.00 -10.31
N THR A 100 3.46 -17.25 -10.98
CA THR A 100 4.74 -16.82 -10.36
C THR A 100 4.55 -15.85 -9.20
N ASN A 101 3.40 -15.18 -9.13
CA ASN A 101 3.09 -14.20 -8.09
C ASN A 101 2.47 -14.87 -6.85
N ARG A 102 2.01 -16.12 -6.97
CA ARG A 102 1.31 -16.83 -5.91
C ARG A 102 2.27 -17.47 -4.93
N VAL A 103 1.85 -17.58 -3.67
CA VAL A 103 2.52 -18.45 -2.69
C VAL A 103 2.22 -19.91 -3.00
N SER A 104 3.09 -20.81 -2.56
CA SER A 104 2.86 -22.26 -2.67
C SER A 104 1.54 -22.65 -2.01
N TYR A 105 0.84 -23.64 -2.56
CA TYR A 105 -0.44 -24.15 -2.01
C TYR A 105 -0.36 -24.56 -0.54
N ARG A 106 0.82 -24.98 -0.06
CA ARG A 106 1.06 -25.34 1.35
C ARG A 106 1.11 -24.14 2.30
N ASN A 107 1.35 -22.95 1.74
CA ASN A 107 1.54 -21.71 2.49
C ASN A 107 0.37 -20.74 2.30
N VAL A 108 -0.71 -21.17 1.65
CA VAL A 108 -1.93 -20.38 1.53
C VAL A 108 -2.63 -20.34 2.88
N ASP A 109 -2.87 -19.13 3.41
CA ASP A 109 -3.63 -18.96 4.65
C ASP A 109 -5.14 -18.99 4.38
N ILE A 110 -5.76 -20.11 4.74
CA ILE A 110 -7.22 -20.36 4.63
C ILE A 110 -7.95 -20.01 5.95
N GLY A 111 -7.22 -19.66 7.02
CA GLY A 111 -7.77 -19.25 8.32
C GLY A 111 -8.07 -20.39 9.32
N MET A 112 -8.54 -20.01 10.52
CA MET A 112 -8.81 -20.92 11.66
C MET A 112 -10.19 -21.56 11.59
N GLY A 113 -10.34 -22.45 10.62
CA GLY A 113 -11.65 -22.97 10.27
C GLY A 113 -12.14 -24.20 11.00
N ASP A 114 -11.20 -25.05 11.37
CA ASP A 114 -11.49 -26.34 11.97
C ASP A 114 -12.25 -26.19 13.30
N VAL A 115 -11.92 -25.14 14.07
CA VAL A 115 -12.58 -24.83 15.34
C VAL A 115 -14.07 -24.51 15.18
N ILE A 116 -14.47 -23.83 14.10
CA ILE A 116 -15.88 -23.47 13.88
C ILE A 116 -16.68 -24.65 13.36
N VAL A 117 -16.09 -25.46 12.48
CA VAL A 117 -16.72 -26.71 12.05
C VAL A 117 -16.93 -27.62 13.26
N GLN A 118 -15.94 -27.73 14.12
CA GLN A 118 -16.04 -28.49 15.37
C GLN A 118 -17.13 -27.90 16.30
N GLN A 119 -17.16 -26.59 16.50
CA GLN A 119 -18.19 -25.93 17.32
C GLN A 119 -19.60 -26.10 16.73
N PHE A 120 -19.73 -26.00 15.41
CA PHE A 120 -21.01 -26.18 14.71
C PHE A 120 -21.50 -27.62 14.77
N GLN A 121 -20.62 -28.59 14.59
CA GLN A 121 -20.94 -30.01 14.77
C GLN A 121 -21.36 -30.31 16.21
N SER A 122 -20.62 -29.80 17.19
CA SER A 122 -20.98 -29.91 18.61
C SER A 122 -22.34 -29.27 18.90
N PHE A 123 -22.59 -28.06 18.40
CA PHE A 123 -23.87 -27.37 18.53
C PHE A 123 -25.03 -28.17 17.94
N LEU A 124 -24.87 -28.71 16.72
CA LEU A 124 -25.91 -29.54 16.08
C LEU A 124 -26.17 -30.86 16.82
N SER A 125 -25.14 -31.41 17.45
CA SER A 125 -25.25 -32.68 18.18
C SER A 125 -25.85 -32.52 19.59
N LEU A 126 -25.60 -31.40 20.26
CA LEU A 126 -25.94 -31.18 21.68
C LEU A 126 -27.10 -30.19 21.87
N GLU A 127 -27.00 -28.97 21.33
CA GLU A 127 -27.95 -27.88 21.62
C GLU A 127 -29.11 -27.83 20.64
N ALA A 128 -28.89 -28.11 19.35
CA ALA A 128 -29.94 -28.03 18.33
C ALA A 128 -31.06 -29.08 18.49
N ARG A 129 -30.88 -30.03 19.42
CA ARG A 129 -31.87 -31.05 19.80
C ARG A 129 -32.68 -30.67 21.03
N ASP A 130 -32.35 -29.55 21.67
CA ASP A 130 -33.06 -29.03 22.83
C ASP A 130 -34.48 -28.61 22.44
N GLU A 131 -35.43 -28.81 23.34
CA GLU A 131 -36.86 -28.56 23.13
C GLU A 131 -37.14 -27.08 22.81
N ARG A 132 -36.24 -26.18 23.25
CA ARG A 132 -36.25 -24.75 22.91
C ARG A 132 -36.15 -24.48 21.41
N PHE A 133 -35.42 -25.30 20.65
CA PHE A 133 -35.33 -25.14 19.18
C PHE A 133 -36.58 -25.66 18.48
N LEU A 134 -37.18 -26.74 19.00
CA LEU A 134 -38.42 -27.32 18.45
C LEU A 134 -39.65 -26.44 18.72
N SER A 135 -39.66 -25.75 19.87
CA SER A 135 -40.74 -24.87 20.31
C SER A 135 -40.54 -23.40 19.90
N PHE A 136 -39.49 -23.07 19.14
CA PHE A 136 -39.19 -21.70 18.73
C PHE A 136 -40.35 -21.09 17.91
N GLN A 137 -40.79 -19.89 18.30
CA GLN A 137 -41.85 -19.14 17.64
C GLN A 137 -41.30 -17.79 17.11
N PRO A 138 -41.10 -17.64 15.80
CA PRO A 138 -40.53 -16.42 15.20
C PRO A 138 -41.33 -15.14 15.47
N LEU A 139 -42.62 -15.27 15.79
CA LEU A 139 -43.51 -14.14 16.09
C LEU A 139 -43.40 -13.63 17.54
N LYS A 140 -42.82 -14.43 18.45
CA LYS A 140 -42.67 -14.07 19.86
C LYS A 140 -41.24 -13.64 20.20
N GLU A 141 -40.26 -14.25 19.56
CA GLU A 141 -38.85 -13.94 19.77
C GLU A 141 -38.16 -13.80 18.41
N ARG A 142 -37.35 -12.74 18.27
CA ARG A 142 -36.57 -12.55 17.06
C ARG A 142 -35.49 -13.64 16.95
N LEU A 143 -35.33 -14.16 15.74
CA LEU A 143 -34.40 -15.25 15.44
C LEU A 143 -32.95 -14.91 15.79
N ASP A 144 -32.52 -13.66 15.60
CA ASP A 144 -31.16 -13.22 15.90
C ASP A 144 -30.86 -13.21 17.41
N VAL A 145 -31.81 -12.73 18.21
CA VAL A 145 -31.71 -12.75 19.69
C VAL A 145 -31.66 -14.20 20.19
N PHE A 146 -32.55 -15.05 19.68
CA PHE A 146 -32.62 -16.46 20.02
C PHE A 146 -31.30 -17.19 19.69
N LEU A 147 -30.82 -17.07 18.45
CA LEU A 147 -29.58 -17.71 18.01
C LEU A 147 -28.36 -17.16 18.74
N HIS A 148 -28.28 -15.85 18.99
CA HIS A 148 -27.19 -15.28 19.76
C HIS A 148 -27.16 -15.82 21.20
N SER A 149 -28.32 -15.96 21.84
CA SER A 149 -28.42 -16.53 23.19
C SER A 149 -27.89 -17.97 23.27
N ALA A 150 -28.14 -18.77 22.22
CA ALA A 150 -27.70 -20.16 22.16
C ALA A 150 -26.21 -20.33 21.81
N LEU A 151 -25.67 -19.42 21.00
CA LEU A 151 -24.30 -19.53 20.46
C LEU A 151 -23.26 -18.79 21.31
N SER A 152 -23.61 -17.65 21.91
CA SER A 152 -22.64 -16.70 22.49
C SER A 152 -21.80 -17.25 23.65
N LYS A 153 -22.37 -18.13 24.49
CA LYS A 153 -21.67 -18.67 25.68
C LYS A 153 -20.77 -19.86 25.34
N SER A 154 -21.33 -20.87 24.66
CA SER A 154 -20.67 -22.16 24.47
C SER A 154 -19.88 -22.26 23.16
N TYR A 155 -20.20 -21.42 22.18
CA TYR A 155 -19.64 -21.46 20.83
C TYR A 155 -19.24 -20.05 20.34
N PRO A 156 -18.27 -19.39 21.01
CA PRO A 156 -17.97 -17.98 20.75
C PRO A 156 -17.45 -17.72 19.33
N GLU A 157 -16.71 -18.66 18.74
CA GLU A 157 -16.17 -18.51 17.39
C GLU A 157 -17.26 -18.72 16.33
N LEU A 158 -18.18 -19.66 16.55
CA LEU A 158 -19.37 -19.84 15.72
C LEU A 158 -20.35 -18.65 15.82
N SER A 159 -20.49 -18.05 17.01
CA SER A 159 -21.29 -16.83 17.20
C SER A 159 -20.72 -15.66 16.40
N LYS A 160 -19.40 -15.42 16.49
CA LYS A 160 -18.72 -14.37 15.70
C LYS A 160 -18.83 -14.62 14.19
N PHE A 161 -18.74 -15.88 13.77
CA PHE A 161 -18.95 -16.28 12.37
C PHE A 161 -20.37 -15.94 11.91
N SER A 162 -21.38 -16.32 12.68
CA SER A 162 -22.78 -16.08 12.36
C SER A 162 -23.09 -14.59 12.30
N GLN A 163 -22.55 -13.79 13.23
CA GLN A 163 -22.65 -12.34 13.19
C GLN A 163 -22.01 -11.75 11.92
N SER A 164 -20.78 -12.16 11.61
CA SER A 164 -20.07 -11.67 10.41
C SER A 164 -20.85 -11.99 9.13
N LEU A 165 -21.35 -13.22 9.01
CA LEU A 165 -22.12 -13.68 7.85
C LEU A 165 -23.44 -12.91 7.69
N LEU A 166 -24.16 -12.68 8.79
CA LEU A 166 -25.46 -12.01 8.78
C LEU A 166 -25.35 -10.48 8.65
N LEU A 167 -24.22 -9.88 9.03
CA LEU A 167 -23.97 -8.43 8.93
C LEU A 167 -23.34 -8.02 7.60
N LEU A 168 -22.60 -8.90 6.93
CA LEU A 168 -21.97 -8.62 5.62
C LEU A 168 -22.99 -8.33 4.50
N SER A 169 -24.23 -8.80 4.63
CA SER A 169 -25.31 -8.58 3.65
C SER A 169 -25.99 -7.22 3.74
N HIS A 170 -25.69 -6.39 4.74
CA HIS A 170 -26.16 -5.01 4.75
C HIS A 170 -25.20 -4.14 3.93
N GLY A 171 -25.68 -3.69 2.76
CA GLY A 171 -24.93 -2.83 1.84
C GLY A 171 -24.31 -1.61 2.54
N GLN A 172 -23.28 -1.06 1.89
CA GLN A 172 -22.45 0.06 2.33
C GLN A 172 -23.21 1.40 2.46
N ALA A 173 -24.47 1.41 2.89
CA ALA A 173 -25.32 2.58 3.00
C ALA A 173 -24.71 3.68 3.87
N THR A 174 -23.82 3.36 4.83
CA THR A 174 -23.11 4.38 5.62
C THR A 174 -21.95 5.01 4.85
N VAL A 175 -21.15 4.20 4.14
CA VAL A 175 -20.03 4.70 3.33
C VAL A 175 -20.54 5.44 2.08
N GLU A 176 -21.62 4.96 1.45
CA GLU A 176 -22.32 5.62 0.35
C GLU A 176 -22.99 6.94 0.80
N ARG A 177 -23.57 6.98 2.02
CA ARG A 177 -24.00 8.25 2.64
C ARG A 177 -22.81 9.19 2.84
N GLY A 178 -21.68 8.70 3.33
CA GLY A 178 -20.44 9.46 3.48
C GLY A 178 -19.99 10.11 2.16
N PHE A 179 -19.96 9.35 1.07
CA PHE A 179 -19.65 9.86 -0.26
C PHE A 179 -20.66 10.90 -0.77
N SER A 180 -21.96 10.68 -0.54
CA SER A 180 -22.99 11.66 -0.92
C SER A 180 -22.86 12.98 -0.16
N ILE A 181 -22.49 12.94 1.13
CA ILE A 181 -22.27 14.15 1.94
C ILE A 181 -20.98 14.84 1.50
N ASN A 182 -19.95 14.10 1.09
CA ASN A 182 -18.70 14.70 0.57
C ASN A 182 -18.90 15.46 -0.73
N LYS A 183 -19.83 15.02 -1.58
CA LYS A 183 -20.18 15.74 -2.81
C LYS A 183 -20.62 17.18 -2.53
N GLU A 184 -21.17 17.47 -1.34
CA GLU A 184 -21.55 18.82 -0.93
C GLU A 184 -20.35 19.68 -0.49
N VAL A 185 -19.25 19.04 -0.08
CA VAL A 185 -18.00 19.70 0.38
C VAL A 185 -16.94 19.75 -0.75
N GLU A 186 -17.10 18.91 -1.77
CA GLU A 186 -16.21 18.81 -2.92
C GLU A 186 -16.30 20.07 -3.78
N THR A 187 -15.26 20.90 -3.70
CA THR A 187 -15.07 22.07 -4.56
C THR A 187 -13.76 21.91 -5.33
N CYS A 188 -13.68 22.45 -6.55
CA CYS A 188 -12.46 22.36 -7.36
C CYS A 188 -11.27 23.03 -6.65
N ASN A 189 -10.07 22.47 -6.79
CA ASN A 189 -8.79 23.04 -6.31
C ASN A 189 -8.58 23.11 -4.78
N ILE A 190 -9.15 22.18 -4.02
CA ILE A 190 -8.83 21.99 -2.60
C ILE A 190 -7.72 20.95 -2.42
N LEU A 191 -6.79 21.22 -1.49
CA LEU A 191 -5.75 20.27 -1.07
C LEU A 191 -6.36 19.20 -0.17
N GLU A 192 -5.80 17.99 -0.16
CA GLU A 192 -6.22 16.87 0.70
C GLU A 192 -6.44 17.30 2.15
N LYS A 193 -5.45 17.96 2.77
CA LYS A 193 -5.54 18.48 4.14
C LYS A 193 -6.71 19.45 4.35
N SER A 194 -7.10 20.20 3.32
CA SER A 194 -8.23 21.11 3.39
C SER A 194 -9.55 20.35 3.32
N VAL A 195 -9.64 19.28 2.52
CA VAL A 195 -10.80 18.38 2.48
C VAL A 195 -11.02 17.75 3.85
N GLU A 196 -9.96 17.22 4.45
CA GLU A 196 -10.01 16.59 5.79
C GLU A 196 -10.49 17.59 6.85
N ALA A 197 -9.93 18.81 6.85
CA ALA A 197 -10.32 19.85 7.79
C ALA A 197 -11.76 20.31 7.62
N LEU A 198 -12.23 20.52 6.38
CA LEU A 198 -13.64 20.87 6.13
C LEU A 198 -14.57 19.75 6.59
N ARG A 199 -14.22 18.48 6.34
CA ARG A 199 -15.02 17.34 6.75
C ARG A 199 -15.18 17.27 8.26
N LEU A 200 -14.07 17.41 9.00
CA LEU A 200 -14.06 17.48 10.46
C LEU A 200 -15.00 18.57 11.00
N ILE A 201 -15.02 19.74 10.35
CA ILE A 201 -15.89 20.85 10.72
C ILE A 201 -17.36 20.50 10.45
N CYS A 202 -17.69 20.02 9.25
CA CYS A 202 -19.05 19.64 8.88
C CYS A 202 -19.61 18.55 9.81
N ASP A 203 -18.83 17.51 10.09
CA ASP A 203 -19.23 16.43 10.99
C ASP A 203 -19.50 16.96 12.40
N LYS A 204 -18.63 17.84 12.92
CA LYS A 204 -18.84 18.44 14.25
C LYS A 204 -20.11 19.29 14.31
N VAL A 205 -20.40 20.05 13.25
CA VAL A 205 -21.62 20.85 13.12
C VAL A 205 -22.86 19.95 13.10
N CYS A 206 -22.81 18.84 12.36
CA CYS A 206 -23.87 17.85 12.29
C CYS A 206 -24.15 17.22 13.67
N VAL A 207 -23.11 16.80 14.40
CA VAL A 207 -23.24 16.25 15.76
C VAL A 207 -23.85 17.25 16.73
N CYS A 208 -23.52 18.54 16.61
CA CYS A 208 -24.12 19.59 17.42
C CYS A 208 -25.59 19.90 17.02
N GLY A 209 -26.10 19.32 15.94
CA GLY A 209 -27.47 19.54 15.47
C GLY A 209 -27.66 20.89 14.76
N GLY A 210 -26.59 21.41 14.15
CA GLY A 210 -26.58 22.63 13.34
C GLY A 210 -25.61 23.69 13.85
N VAL A 211 -25.28 24.66 12.98
CA VAL A 211 -24.24 25.69 13.21
C VAL A 211 -24.55 26.54 14.45
N LEU A 212 -25.83 26.83 14.70
CA LEU A 212 -26.27 27.65 15.83
C LEU A 212 -26.13 26.97 17.19
N LYS A 213 -25.97 25.64 17.21
CA LYS A 213 -25.86 24.83 18.44
C LYS A 213 -24.43 24.44 18.78
N VAL A 214 -23.46 24.85 17.95
CA VAL A 214 -22.04 24.59 18.23
C VAL A 214 -21.61 25.47 19.42
N PRO A 215 -21.09 24.88 20.51
CA PRO A 215 -20.71 25.64 21.69
C PRO A 215 -19.48 26.52 21.40
N LEU A 216 -19.59 27.80 21.72
CA LEU A 216 -18.48 28.76 21.62
C LEU A 216 -17.54 28.62 22.83
N THR A 217 -16.65 27.64 22.76
CA THR A 217 -15.64 27.43 23.80
C THR A 217 -14.54 28.49 23.74
N LYS A 218 -13.88 28.75 24.88
CA LYS A 218 -12.74 29.68 24.95
C LYS A 218 -11.60 29.25 24.02
N GLU A 219 -11.39 27.95 23.88
CA GLU A 219 -10.40 27.36 22.98
C GLU A 219 -10.72 27.65 21.51
N LEU A 220 -11.98 27.49 21.09
CA LEU A 220 -12.42 27.82 19.73
C LEU A 220 -12.20 29.31 19.43
N MET A 221 -12.55 30.19 20.37
CA MET A 221 -12.33 31.63 20.23
C MET A 221 -10.85 32.00 20.12
N ALA A 222 -9.98 31.36 20.92
CA ALA A 222 -8.53 31.57 20.85
C ALA A 222 -7.92 31.03 19.54
N SER A 223 -8.42 29.89 19.05
CA SER A 223 -8.04 29.31 17.76
C SER A 223 -8.39 30.26 16.61
N VAL A 224 -9.62 30.79 16.57
CA VAL A 224 -10.05 31.77 15.55
C VAL A 224 -9.23 33.06 15.62
N ALA A 225 -8.96 33.58 16.83
CA ALA A 225 -8.16 34.79 17.02
C ALA A 225 -6.71 34.63 16.48
N SER A 226 -6.14 33.42 16.57
CA SER A 226 -4.78 33.13 16.10
C SER A 226 -4.71 32.60 14.67
N ALA A 227 -5.84 32.25 14.04
CA ALA A 227 -5.90 31.60 12.73
C ALA A 227 -5.14 32.36 11.63
N ARG A 228 -5.24 33.69 11.58
CA ARG A 228 -4.53 34.51 10.59
C ARG A 228 -3.01 34.45 10.78
N SER A 229 -2.54 34.44 12.02
CA SER A 229 -1.11 34.32 12.34
C SER A 229 -0.59 32.93 11.96
N GLN A 230 -1.32 31.88 12.35
CA GLN A 230 -0.98 30.50 11.99
C GLN A 230 -0.95 30.29 10.47
N TYR A 231 -1.90 30.88 9.73
CA TYR A 231 -1.91 30.81 8.27
C TYR A 231 -0.69 31.50 7.65
N ARG A 232 -0.26 32.65 8.19
CA ARG A 232 0.96 33.32 7.73
C ARG A 232 2.20 32.45 7.97
N ILE A 233 2.32 31.84 9.14
CA ILE A 233 3.42 30.93 9.46
C ILE A 233 3.42 29.75 8.48
N TYR A 234 2.26 29.14 8.23
CA TYR A 234 2.11 28.08 7.23
C TYR A 234 2.58 28.50 5.83
N LEU A 235 2.19 29.70 5.37
CA LEU A 235 2.62 30.22 4.06
C LEU A 235 4.13 30.47 4.00
N GLU A 236 4.74 30.96 5.08
CA GLU A 236 6.17 31.15 5.17
C GLU A 236 6.91 29.81 5.14
N ASP A 237 6.42 28.80 5.85
CA ASP A 237 6.98 27.46 5.85
C ASP A 237 6.87 26.79 4.49
N GLU A 238 5.72 26.90 3.80
CA GLU A 238 5.55 26.38 2.45
C GLU A 238 6.50 27.07 1.44
N ARG A 239 6.74 28.38 1.59
CA ARG A 239 7.74 29.10 0.79
C ARG A 239 9.15 28.60 1.07
N LYS A 240 9.51 28.44 2.35
CA LYS A 240 10.83 27.92 2.76
C LYS A 240 11.06 26.50 2.24
N LYS A 241 10.07 25.62 2.30
CA LYS A 241 10.14 24.25 1.75
C LYS A 241 10.35 24.25 0.23
N LYS A 242 9.66 25.11 -0.51
CA LYS A 242 9.84 25.22 -1.97
C LYS A 242 11.22 25.76 -2.32
N GLN A 243 11.72 26.74 -1.57
CA GLN A 243 13.06 27.30 -1.75
C GLN A 243 14.14 26.25 -1.43
N SER A 244 14.03 25.55 -0.30
CA SER A 244 14.99 24.51 0.09
C SER A 244 14.97 23.32 -0.86
N ALA A 245 13.79 22.91 -1.37
CA ALA A 245 13.69 21.87 -2.39
C ALA A 245 14.38 22.28 -3.69
N THR A 246 14.17 23.52 -4.14
CA THR A 246 14.82 24.05 -5.36
C THR A 246 16.33 24.15 -5.19
N GLN A 247 16.80 24.61 -4.02
CA GLN A 247 18.23 24.68 -3.70
C GLN A 247 18.84 23.28 -3.59
N GLY A 248 18.12 22.33 -2.99
CA GLY A 248 18.51 20.92 -2.90
C GLY A 248 18.66 20.26 -4.27
N LEU A 249 17.73 20.50 -5.19
CA LEU A 249 17.83 20.02 -6.58
C LEU A 249 19.05 20.59 -7.30
N LYS A 250 19.29 21.91 -7.18
CA LYS A 250 20.49 22.54 -7.76
C LYS A 250 21.77 21.95 -7.18
N ARG A 251 21.84 21.75 -5.87
CA ARG A 251 23.01 21.15 -5.21
C ARG A 251 23.24 19.71 -5.67
N LYS A 252 22.17 18.91 -5.78
CA LYS A 252 22.24 17.53 -6.27
C LYS A 252 22.76 17.46 -7.70
N ALA A 253 22.26 18.33 -8.59
CA ALA A 253 22.73 18.38 -9.97
C ALA A 253 24.23 18.74 -10.08
N VAL A 254 24.70 19.74 -9.32
CA VAL A 254 26.13 20.10 -9.31
C VAL A 254 26.98 18.98 -8.71
N GLN A 255 26.46 18.24 -7.74
CA GLN A 255 27.15 17.09 -7.15
C GLN A 255 27.25 15.90 -8.12
N GLU A 256 26.19 15.60 -8.86
CA GLU A 256 26.21 14.57 -9.92
C GLU A 256 27.21 14.93 -11.01
N GLU A 257 27.20 16.17 -11.52
CA GLU A 257 28.18 16.64 -12.49
C GLU A 257 29.63 16.56 -11.97
N MET A 258 29.84 16.80 -10.68
CA MET A 258 31.16 16.69 -10.07
C MET A 258 31.65 15.24 -10.01
N GLU A 259 30.78 14.28 -9.69
CA GLU A 259 31.13 12.85 -9.69
C GLU A 259 31.45 12.35 -11.11
N ASP A 260 30.71 12.83 -12.12
CA ASP A 260 31.02 12.54 -13.53
C ASP A 260 32.40 13.07 -13.93
N LEU A 261 32.72 14.31 -13.54
CA LEU A 261 34.04 14.91 -13.80
C LEU A 261 35.16 14.20 -13.04
N LYS A 262 34.93 13.72 -11.81
CA LYS A 262 35.92 12.92 -11.06
C LYS A 262 36.19 11.60 -11.75
N THR A 263 35.14 10.92 -12.23
CA THR A 263 35.26 9.69 -13.02
C THR A 263 36.05 9.96 -14.31
N LYS A 264 35.70 11.03 -15.03
CA LYS A 264 36.41 11.44 -16.24
C LYS A 264 37.90 11.72 -15.97
N ARG A 265 38.22 12.40 -14.86
CA ARG A 265 39.60 12.66 -14.44
C ARG A 265 40.37 11.36 -14.21
N LEU A 266 39.79 10.40 -13.48
CA LEU A 266 40.44 9.10 -13.22
C LEU A 266 40.76 8.36 -14.53
N VAL A 267 39.78 8.26 -15.43
CA VAL A 267 39.97 7.61 -16.74
C VAL A 267 41.03 8.31 -17.57
N LEU A 268 41.01 9.64 -17.65
CA LEU A 268 42.00 10.42 -18.39
C LEU A 268 43.42 10.23 -17.83
N THR A 269 43.56 10.18 -16.51
CA THR A 269 44.84 9.91 -15.84
C THR A 269 45.38 8.51 -16.21
N GLU A 270 44.55 7.47 -16.15
CA GLU A 270 44.95 6.11 -16.56
C GLU A 270 45.30 6.01 -18.04
N VAL A 271 44.55 6.70 -18.91
CA VAL A 271 44.83 6.76 -20.35
C VAL A 271 46.16 7.48 -20.63
N CYS A 272 46.45 8.57 -19.92
CA CYS A 272 47.74 9.26 -20.05
C CYS A 272 48.89 8.33 -19.63
N HIS A 273 48.76 7.64 -18.49
CA HIS A 273 49.78 6.71 -18.01
C HIS A 273 50.02 5.53 -18.96
N SER A 274 48.97 4.94 -19.52
CA SER A 274 49.09 3.83 -20.49
C SER A 274 49.73 4.30 -21.80
N LEU A 275 49.27 5.40 -22.39
CA LEU A 275 49.86 5.96 -23.61
C LEU A 275 51.33 6.32 -23.44
N GLN A 276 51.71 6.86 -22.28
CA GLN A 276 53.10 7.16 -21.94
C GLN A 276 53.94 5.88 -21.89
N ARG A 277 53.46 4.86 -21.17
CA ARG A 277 54.14 3.56 -21.03
C ARG A 277 54.34 2.88 -22.39
N ASP A 278 53.31 2.85 -23.22
CA ASP A 278 53.36 2.25 -24.55
C ASP A 278 54.31 3.03 -25.49
N ALA A 279 54.33 4.36 -25.38
CA ALA A 279 55.25 5.20 -26.14
C ALA A 279 56.71 4.97 -25.74
N ASP A 280 56.98 4.81 -24.44
CA ASP A 280 58.31 4.54 -23.91
C ASP A 280 58.80 3.14 -24.30
N GLN A 281 57.93 2.12 -24.21
CA GLN A 281 58.24 0.75 -24.70
C GLN A 281 58.56 0.71 -26.20
N LEU A 282 57.79 1.43 -27.02
CA LEU A 282 58.05 1.50 -28.46
C LEU A 282 59.36 2.25 -28.78
N ALA A 283 59.76 3.22 -27.95
CA ALA A 283 61.04 3.91 -28.10
C ALA A 283 62.20 2.97 -27.74
N GLU A 284 62.12 2.26 -26.61
CA GLU A 284 63.12 1.28 -26.18
C GLU A 284 63.27 0.13 -27.20
N GLN A 285 62.16 -0.39 -27.73
CA GLN A 285 62.20 -1.39 -28.79
C GLN A 285 62.85 -0.90 -30.10
N ALA A 286 62.85 0.41 -30.35
CA ALA A 286 63.46 0.98 -31.54
C ALA A 286 64.99 1.03 -31.43
N GLU A 287 65.55 1.16 -30.23
CA GLU A 287 67.00 1.20 -30.00
C GLU A 287 67.71 -0.09 -30.42
N GLY A 288 67.02 -1.23 -30.34
CA GLY A 288 67.52 -2.55 -30.74
C GLY A 288 67.32 -2.91 -32.22
N LYS A 289 66.80 -2.02 -33.07
CA LYS A 289 66.49 -2.30 -34.48
C LYS A 289 67.15 -1.30 -35.42
N SER A 290 67.29 -1.65 -36.69
CA SER A 290 68.00 -0.82 -37.70
C SER A 290 67.14 -0.62 -38.95
N GLY A 291 67.36 0.50 -39.66
CA GLY A 291 66.70 0.77 -40.94
C GLY A 291 65.21 1.14 -40.83
N SER A 292 64.37 0.65 -41.76
CA SER A 292 62.96 1.06 -41.86
C SER A 292 62.13 0.68 -40.62
N LEU A 293 62.47 -0.42 -39.97
CA LEU A 293 61.74 -0.95 -38.81
C LEU A 293 61.91 -0.07 -37.56
N MET A 294 63.11 0.50 -37.37
CA MET A 294 63.38 1.51 -36.35
C MET A 294 62.56 2.79 -36.60
N ALA A 295 62.59 3.30 -37.83
CA ALA A 295 61.85 4.50 -38.21
C ALA A 295 60.32 4.34 -38.00
N GLN A 296 59.77 3.16 -38.27
CA GLN A 296 58.36 2.85 -38.00
C GLN A 296 58.01 2.86 -36.51
N LEU A 297 58.85 2.26 -35.66
CA LEU A 297 58.64 2.23 -34.20
C LEU A 297 58.71 3.64 -33.58
N ILE A 298 59.69 4.45 -34.00
CA ILE A 298 59.80 5.85 -33.57
C ILE A 298 58.59 6.67 -34.03
N THR A 299 58.11 6.47 -35.25
CA THR A 299 56.91 7.16 -35.76
C THR A 299 55.68 6.80 -34.92
N LYS A 300 55.50 5.51 -34.58
CA LYS A 300 54.41 5.07 -33.70
C LYS A 300 54.54 5.64 -32.29
N SER A 301 55.73 5.59 -31.68
CA SER A 301 56.00 6.20 -30.36
C SER A 301 55.64 7.68 -30.34
N ASN A 302 56.10 8.46 -31.33
CA ASN A 302 55.79 9.89 -31.45
C ASN A 302 54.28 10.15 -31.61
N SER A 303 53.56 9.29 -32.33
CA SER A 303 52.10 9.39 -32.45
C SER A 303 51.37 9.18 -31.12
N LEU A 304 51.87 8.27 -30.27
CA LEU A 304 51.33 8.03 -28.94
C LEU A 304 51.66 9.18 -27.99
N ARG A 305 52.89 9.73 -28.06
CA ARG A 305 53.28 10.92 -27.28
C ARG A 305 52.41 12.15 -27.63
N ARG A 306 52.09 12.36 -28.91
CA ARG A 306 51.17 13.43 -29.33
C ARG A 306 49.77 13.24 -28.73
N ARG A 307 49.21 12.02 -28.81
CA ARG A 307 47.92 11.69 -28.19
C ARG A 307 47.94 11.82 -26.67
N CYS A 308 49.03 11.43 -26.01
CA CYS A 308 49.21 11.62 -24.56
C CYS A 308 49.15 13.11 -24.20
N LYS A 309 49.84 13.98 -24.96
CA LYS A 309 49.81 15.43 -24.76
C LYS A 309 48.42 16.03 -24.94
N GLU A 310 47.66 15.56 -25.94
CA GLU A 310 46.26 15.97 -26.12
C GLU A 310 45.38 15.57 -24.93
N LYS A 311 45.55 14.36 -24.40
CA LYS A 311 44.82 13.86 -23.23
C LYS A 311 45.21 14.56 -21.94
N GLN A 312 46.48 14.95 -21.77
CA GLN A 312 46.94 15.78 -20.65
C GLN A 312 46.31 17.18 -20.67
N ASN A 313 46.15 17.79 -21.86
CA ASN A 313 45.43 19.07 -21.97
C ASN A 313 43.95 18.91 -21.59
N GLU A 314 43.30 17.82 -22.01
CA GLU A 314 41.91 17.50 -21.63
C GLU A 314 41.78 17.25 -20.11
N LEU A 315 42.78 16.61 -19.50
CA LEU A 315 42.85 16.40 -18.06
C LEU A 315 42.94 17.72 -17.31
N ALA A 316 43.84 18.63 -17.71
CA ALA A 316 43.98 19.95 -17.11
C ALA A 316 42.67 20.78 -17.22
N GLN A 317 41.99 20.72 -18.37
CA GLN A 317 40.66 21.34 -18.52
C GLN A 317 39.63 20.73 -17.56
N THR A 318 39.64 19.41 -17.41
CA THR A 318 38.73 18.70 -16.49
C THR A 318 39.00 19.08 -15.02
N GLU A 319 40.27 19.26 -14.63
CA GLU A 319 40.66 19.70 -13.29
C GLU A 319 40.22 21.14 -13.00
N THR A 320 40.42 22.08 -13.95
CA THR A 320 39.92 23.46 -13.79
C THR A 320 38.41 23.52 -13.64
N LEU A 321 37.67 22.68 -14.36
CA LEU A 321 36.22 22.56 -14.22
C LEU A 321 35.82 21.97 -12.86
N LEU A 322 36.53 20.95 -12.37
CA LEU A 322 36.32 20.39 -11.03
C LEU A 322 36.50 21.43 -9.93
N ASP A 323 37.55 22.24 -10.01
CA ASP A 323 37.81 23.30 -9.04
C ASP A 323 36.72 24.37 -9.08
N SER A 324 36.27 24.75 -10.28
CA SER A 324 35.14 25.69 -10.43
C SER A 324 33.84 25.16 -9.80
N LYS A 325 33.53 23.87 -10.01
CA LYS A 325 32.33 23.20 -9.47
C LYS A 325 32.43 23.01 -7.96
N SER A 326 33.63 22.72 -7.45
CA SER A 326 33.94 22.64 -6.02
C SER A 326 33.71 23.98 -5.31
N ASN A 327 34.17 25.08 -5.91
CA ASN A 327 33.94 26.42 -5.38
C ASN A 327 32.46 26.81 -5.41
N MET A 328 31.73 26.50 -6.49
CA MET A 328 30.28 26.72 -6.54
C MET A 328 29.55 25.98 -5.41
N LEU A 329 29.90 24.72 -5.13
CA LEU A 329 29.31 23.95 -4.03
C LEU A 329 29.59 24.55 -2.64
N ARG A 330 30.79 25.12 -2.42
CA ARG A 330 31.12 25.82 -1.16
C ARG A 330 30.28 27.08 -0.96
N HIS A 331 29.98 27.80 -2.03
CA HIS A 331 29.14 29.01 -1.98
C HIS A 331 27.64 28.72 -1.93
N MET A 332 27.22 27.47 -2.14
CA MET A 332 25.81 27.03 -2.04
C MET A 332 25.43 26.51 -0.64
N SER A 333 26.40 26.42 0.29
CA SER A 333 26.20 26.03 1.69
C SER A 333 25.73 27.20 2.55
#